data_AF-A0A9D5ET33-F1
#
_entry.id   AF-A0A9D5ET33-F1
#
_cell.length_a   1.000
_cell.length_b   1.000
_cell.length_c   1.000
_cell.angle_alpha   90.00
_cell.angle_beta   90.00
_cell.angle_gamma   90.00
#
_symmetry.space_group_name_H-M   'P 1'
#
loop_
_entity.id
_entity.type
_entity.pdbx_description
1 polymer ?
#
loop_
_entity_poly.entity_id
_entity_poly.type
_entity_poly.pdbx_seq_one_letter_code
_entity_poly.pdbx_strand_id
1 'polypeptide(L)' 'MRVDICSREDYTTQAALFEAFAQVGAYPEDDFEMEVPLPTGFMRFRVGTEILTVFSDAWNVDLEGSDEVVKRVLAAMA' A
#
# COMPACT_ATOMS: atom_id res chain seq x y z
N MET A 1 12.41 0.08 -4.72
CA MET A 1 12.29 -1.22 -4.04
C MET A 1 10.88 -1.79 -4.17
N ARG A 2 10.77 -3.13 -4.24
CA ARG A 2 9.52 -3.88 -4.10
C ARG A 2 9.57 -4.72 -2.82
N VAL A 3 8.46 -4.84 -2.09
CA VAL A 3 8.37 -5.62 -0.86
C VAL A 3 7.02 -6.32 -0.74
N ASP A 4 7.05 -7.61 -0.45
CA ASP A 4 5.84 -8.38 -0.10
C ASP A 4 5.37 -7.93 1.29
N ILE A 5 4.08 -7.59 1.40
CA ILE A 5 3.49 -7.16 2.68
C ILE A 5 2.80 -8.32 3.38
N CYS A 6 1.88 -9.00 2.69
CA CYS A 6 1.10 -10.07 3.30
C CYS A 6 0.46 -10.99 2.26
N SER A 7 -0.12 -12.10 2.72
CA SER A 7 -1.01 -12.90 1.89
C SER A 7 -2.32 -12.16 1.64
N ARG A 8 -2.99 -12.48 0.53
CA ARG A 8 -4.24 -11.82 0.13
C ARG A 8 -5.36 -11.94 1.17
N GLU A 9 -5.35 -12.96 2.01
CA GLU A 9 -6.36 -13.23 3.03
C GLU A 9 -6.03 -12.58 4.39
N ASP A 10 -4.85 -12.00 4.57
CA ASP A 10 -4.46 -11.31 5.80
C ASP A 10 -5.03 -9.89 5.83
N TYR A 11 -6.32 -9.82 6.15
CA TYR A 11 -7.06 -8.55 6.20
C TYR A 11 -6.63 -7.66 7.37
N THR A 12 -6.05 -8.24 8.43
CA THR A 12 -5.52 -7.47 9.56
C THR A 12 -4.29 -6.69 9.12
N THR A 13 -3.35 -7.32 8.41
CA THR A 13 -2.18 -6.62 7.88
C THR A 13 -2.55 -5.63 6.78
N GLN A 14 -3.55 -5.92 5.95
CA GLN A 14 -4.07 -4.94 4.98
C GLN A 14 -4.69 -3.71 5.64
N ALA A 15 -5.42 -3.88 6.76
CA ALA A 15 -5.93 -2.74 7.53
C ALA A 15 -4.80 -1.90 8.14
N ALA A 16 -3.77 -2.53 8.70
CA ALA A 16 -2.59 -1.83 9.21
C ALA A 16 -1.83 -1.08 8.09
N LEU A 17 -1.73 -1.69 6.90
CA LEU A 17 -1.17 -1.05 5.71
C LEU A 17 -1.98 0.20 5.31
N PHE A 18 -3.31 0.12 5.37
CA PHE A 18 -4.20 1.23 5.07
C PHE A 18 -4.05 2.38 6.07
N GLU A 19 -3.94 2.08 7.36
CA GLU A 19 -3.62 3.08 8.38
C GLU A 19 -2.25 3.72 8.15
N ALA A 20 -1.24 2.92 7.77
CA ALA A 20 0.09 3.41 7.44
C ALA A 20 0.07 4.38 6.24
N PHE A 21 -0.74 4.12 5.21
CA PHE A 21 -0.95 5.04 4.09
C PHE A 21 -1.48 6.40 4.56
N ALA A 22 -2.48 6.42 5.44
CA ALA A 22 -2.99 7.66 6.01
C ALA A 22 -1.91 8.41 6.81
N GLN A 23 -1.12 7.70 7.63
CA GLN A 23 -0.06 8.30 8.44
C GLN A 23 1.06 8.92 7.60
N VAL A 24 1.44 8.30 6.48
CA VAL A 24 2.48 8.86 5.59
C VAL A 24 1.95 9.94 4.64
N GLY A 25 0.65 10.21 4.65
CA GLY A 25 -0.02 11.17 3.78
C GLY A 25 -0.14 10.66 2.33
N ALA A 26 -0.28 9.35 2.15
CA ALA A 26 -0.54 8.76 0.85
C ALA A 26 -1.99 9.01 0.43
N TYR A 27 -2.19 9.39 -0.83
CA TYR A 27 -3.52 9.55 -1.42
C TYR A 27 -3.58 8.90 -2.80
N PRO A 28 -4.70 8.28 -3.19
CA PRO A 28 -4.82 7.61 -4.47
C PRO A 28 -4.75 8.63 -5.63
N GLU A 29 -4.10 8.25 -6.74
CA GLU A 29 -4.08 9.08 -7.96
C GLU A 29 -5.39 8.99 -8.74
N ASP A 30 -6.06 7.83 -8.65
CA ASP A 30 -7.36 7.57 -9.26
C ASP A 30 -8.47 7.81 -8.24
N ASP A 31 -9.66 8.20 -8.73
CA ASP A 31 -10.83 8.45 -7.88
C ASP A 31 -11.51 7.11 -7.52
N PHE A 32 -10.91 6.39 -6.57
CA PHE A 32 -11.46 5.16 -6.00
C PHE A 32 -11.45 5.20 -4.48
N GLU A 33 -12.45 4.54 -3.89
CA GLU A 33 -12.48 4.31 -2.46
C GLU A 33 -11.55 3.14 -2.11
N MET A 34 -10.61 3.40 -1.21
CA MET A 34 -9.80 2.33 -0.65
C MET A 34 -10.65 1.51 0.33
N GLU A 35 -10.73 0.21 0.08
CA GLU A 35 -11.45 -0.74 0.91
C GLU A 35 -10.51 -1.83 1.44
N VAL A 36 -10.89 -2.45 2.56
CA VAL A 36 -10.29 -3.70 3.04
C VAL A 36 -11.36 -4.79 2.91
N PRO A 37 -11.10 -5.88 2.18
CA PRO A 37 -9.83 -6.21 1.54
C PRO A 37 -9.52 -5.33 0.30
N LEU A 38 -8.24 -5.15 0.01
CA LEU A 38 -7.81 -4.35 -1.15
C LEU A 38 -8.32 -4.97 -2.46
N PRO A 39 -8.79 -4.14 -3.42
CA PRO A 39 -9.23 -4.63 -4.72
C PRO A 39 -8.06 -5.27 -5.47
N THR A 40 -8.35 -6.29 -6.28
CA THR A 40 -7.34 -6.92 -7.14
C THR A 40 -6.89 -5.94 -8.22
N GLY A 41 -5.57 -5.84 -8.41
CA GLY A 41 -4.96 -5.04 -9.46
C GLY A 41 -3.86 -4.13 -8.95
N PHE A 42 -3.62 -3.05 -9.71
CA PHE A 42 -2.64 -2.02 -9.41
C PHE A 42 -3.35 -0.76 -8.94
N MET A 43 -2.93 -0.26 -7.79
CA MET A 43 -3.39 1.00 -7.23
C MET A 43 -2.20 1.94 -7.08
N ARG A 44 -2.30 3.17 -7.59
CA ARG A 44 -1.25 4.18 -7.47
C ARG A 44 -1.62 5.20 -6.41
N PHE A 45 -0.64 5.48 -5.57
CA PHE A 45 -0.71 6.48 -4.53
C PHE A 45 0.40 7.50 -4.71
N ARG A 46 0.08 8.76 -4.48
CA ARG A 46 1.07 9.81 -4.32
C ARG A 46 1.43 9.96 -2.85
N VAL A 47 2.72 10.10 -2.58
CA VAL A 47 3.26 10.48 -1.27
C VAL A 47 4.17 11.68 -1.49
N GLY A 48 3.64 12.88 -1.29
CA GLY A 48 4.33 14.11 -1.69
C GLY A 48 4.55 14.17 -3.20
N THR A 49 5.82 14.07 -3.64
CA THR A 49 6.20 14.02 -5.06
C THR A 49 6.52 12.61 -5.57
N GLU A 50 6.48 11.62 -4.69
CA GLU A 50 6.82 10.23 -5.00
C GLU A 50 5.58 9.41 -5.33
N ILE A 51 5.78 8.34 -6.09
CA ILE A 51 4.73 7.36 -6.42
C ILE A 51 5.00 6.08 -5.64
N LEU A 52 3.94 5.58 -5.01
CA LEU A 52 3.85 4.27 -4.39
C LEU A 52 2.79 3.48 -5.14
N THR A 53 3.13 2.27 -5.57
CA THR A 53 2.19 1.34 -6.21
C THR A 53 1.89 0.22 -5.24
N VAL A 54 0.62 -0.12 -5.08
CA VAL A 54 0.16 -1.31 -4.39
C VAL A 54 -0.28 -2.31 -5.45
N PHE A 55 0.25 -3.52 -5.39
CA PHE A 55 -0.24 -4.64 -6.18
C PHE A 55 -0.94 -5.62 -5.26
N SER A 56 -2.14 -6.06 -5.65
CA SER A 56 -2.94 -7.06 -4.94
C SER A 56 -3.45 -8.07 -5.95
N ASP A 57 -3.14 -9.35 -5.76
CA ASP A 57 -3.64 -10.43 -6.61
C ASP A 57 -4.39 -11.51 -5.82
N ALA A 58 -4.53 -12.71 -6.37
CA ALA A 58 -5.20 -13.81 -5.69
C ALA A 58 -4.42 -14.37 -4.48
N TRP A 59 -3.14 -14.05 -4.34
CA TRP A 59 -2.20 -14.69 -3.42
C TRP A 59 -1.54 -13.70 -2.46
N ASN A 60 -1.11 -12.53 -2.95
CA ASN A 60 -0.33 -11.59 -2.14
C ASN A 60 -0.79 -10.13 -2.32
N VAL A 61 -0.30 -9.31 -1.39
CA VAL A 61 -0.27 -7.86 -1.50
C VAL A 61 1.18 -7.41 -1.37
N ASP A 62 1.64 -6.57 -2.28
CA ASP A 62 2.99 -6.00 -2.28
C ASP A 62 3.00 -4.51 -2.63
N LEU A 63 4.09 -3.86 -2.22
CA LEU A 63 4.36 -2.45 -2.50
C LEU A 63 5.55 -2.30 -3.43
N GLU A 64 5.47 -1.33 -4.32
CA GLU A 64 6.58 -0.90 -5.16
C GLU A 64 6.69 0.63 -5.17
N GLY A 65 7.91 1.15 -4.97
CA GLY A 65 8.18 2.59 -4.98
C GLY A 65 9.66 2.89 -4.81
N SER A 66 9.99 4.15 -4.50
CA SER A 66 11.35 4.49 -4.04
C SER A 66 11.66 3.78 -2.71
N ASP A 67 12.94 3.62 -2.42
CA ASP A 67 13.35 2.96 -1.17
C ASP A 67 12.91 3.77 0.05
N GLU A 68 12.97 5.10 -0.07
CA GLU A 68 12.57 6.06 0.93
C GLU A 68 11.06 5.96 1.26
N VAL A 69 10.20 5.97 0.24
CA VAL A 69 8.74 5.92 0.46
C VAL A 69 8.31 4.58 1.04
N VAL A 70 8.86 3.47 0.53
CA VAL A 70 8.51 2.13 1.02
C VAL A 70 9.00 1.95 2.45
N LYS A 71 10.22 2.38 2.80
CA LYS A 71 10.71 2.33 4.20
C LYS A 71 9.85 3.16 5.16
N ARG A 72 9.34 4.32 4.71
CA ARG A 72 8.42 5.15 5.51
C ARG A 72 7.11 4.44 5.80
N VAL A 73 6.52 3.77 4.79
CA VAL A 73 5.30 2.97 4.98
C VAL A 73 5.55 1.82 5.94
N LEU A 74 6.63 1.05 5.73
CA LEU A 74 6.98 -0.07 6.60
C LEU A 74 7.23 0.37 8.05
N ALA A 75 7.84 1.53 8.26
CA ALA A 75 8.05 2.08 9.60
C ALA A 75 6.75 2.51 10.29
N ALA A 76 5.72 2.92 9.53
CA ALA A 76 4.40 3.28 10.06
C ALA A 76 3.51 2.06 10.36
N MET A 77 3.86 0.88 9.84
CA MET A 77 3.18 -0.39 10.15
C MET A 77 3.72 -1.08 11.41
N ALA A 78 4.86 -0.64 11.95
CA ALA A 78 5.55 -1.24 13.10
C ALA A 78 5.06 -0.65 14.44
#